data_AF-A0A383VF06-F1
#
_entry.id   AF-A0A383VF06-F1
#
_cell.length_a   1.000
_cell.length_b   1.000
_cell.length_c   1.000
_cell.angle_alpha   90.00
_cell.angle_beta   90.00
_cell.angle_gamma   90.00
#
_symmetry.space_group_name_H-M   'P 1'
#
loop_
_entity.id
_entity.type
_entity.pdbx_description
1 polymer ?
#
loop_
_entity_poly.entity_id
_entity_poly.type
_entity_poly.pdbx_seq_one_letter_code
_entity_poly.pdbx_strand_id
1 'polypeptide(L)' 'MAPRMAVPIREIVYTLSPYNQEVVMKGVQKLPGKITKYFKNNWLGLTIFNTVLFGPIVYAEQYVENEKIASRY' A
#
# COMPACT_ATOMS: atom_id res chain seq x y z
N MET A 1 -8.80 -18.10 -28.85
CA MET A 1 -8.30 -18.18 -27.46
C MET A 1 -8.51 -19.61 -26.98
N ALA A 2 -7.44 -20.36 -26.71
CA ALA A 2 -7.56 -21.72 -26.19
C ALA A 2 -8.07 -21.70 -24.74
N PRO A 3 -8.95 -22.62 -24.32
CA PRO A 3 -9.43 -22.70 -22.94
C PRO A 3 -8.27 -23.05 -21.99
N ARG A 4 -8.16 -22.33 -20.86
CA ARG A 4 -7.20 -22.67 -19.79
C ARG A 4 -7.62 -24.01 -19.18
N MET A 5 -6.93 -25.09 -19.55
CA MET A 5 -7.15 -26.40 -18.96
C MET A 5 -6.72 -26.38 -17.49
N ALA A 6 -7.60 -26.81 -16.59
CA ALA A 6 -7.25 -27.01 -15.19
C ALA A 6 -6.32 -28.23 -15.10
N VAL A 7 -5.08 -28.02 -14.65
CA VAL A 7 -4.11 -29.10 -14.44
C VAL A 7 -4.35 -29.67 -13.04
N PRO A 8 -4.76 -30.95 -12.90
CA PRO A 8 -4.98 -31.54 -11.58
C PRO A 8 -3.64 -31.72 -10.86
N ILE A 9 -3.56 -31.20 -9.63
CA ILE A 9 -2.40 -31.34 -8.74
C ILE A 9 -2.73 -32.41 -7.70
N ARG A 10 -1.79 -33.32 -7.44
CA ARG A 10 -1.94 -34.33 -6.38
C ARG A 10 -1.62 -33.69 -5.02
N GLU A 11 -2.62 -33.07 -4.41
CA GLU A 11 -2.51 -32.43 -3.09
C GLU A 11 -3.69 -32.83 -2.19
N ILE A 12 -3.43 -32.91 -0.88
CA ILE A 12 -4.46 -33.13 0.14
C ILE A 12 -4.65 -31.81 0.89
N VAL A 13 -5.85 -31.23 0.80
CA VAL A 13 -6.19 -29.94 1.44
C VAL A 13 -7.19 -30.17 2.56
N TYR A 14 -6.79 -29.91 3.80
CA TYR A 14 -7.68 -29.96 4.97
C TYR A 14 -8.27 -28.57 5.22
N THR A 15 -9.60 -28.50 5.34
CA THR A 15 -10.31 -27.24 5.57
C THR A 15 -11.31 -27.39 6.73
N LEU A 16 -11.52 -26.32 7.48
CA LEU A 16 -12.53 -26.26 8.53
C LEU A 16 -13.86 -25.69 7.98
N SER A 17 -15.00 -26.19 8.47
CA SER A 17 -16.31 -25.62 8.16
C SER A 17 -16.36 -24.11 8.49
N PRO A 18 -16.94 -23.25 7.63
CA PRO A 18 -17.03 -21.81 7.87
C PRO A 18 -17.71 -21.45 9.19
N TYR A 19 -18.67 -22.26 9.66
CA TYR A 19 -19.40 -22.03 10.90
C TYR A 19 -18.57 -22.31 12.17
N ASN A 20 -17.45 -23.02 12.03
CA ASN A 20 -16.54 -23.33 13.13
C ASN A 20 -15.31 -22.39 13.14
N GLN A 21 -15.27 -21.39 12.26
CA GLN A 21 -14.15 -20.45 12.15
C GLN A 21 -14.46 -19.12 12.82
N GLU A 22 -13.56 -18.64 13.67
CA GLU A 22 -13.59 -17.28 14.20
C GLU A 22 -13.06 -16.27 13.15
N VAL A 23 -13.84 -16.02 12.11
CA VAL A 23 -13.43 -15.24 10.93
C VAL A 23 -13.09 -13.78 11.29
N VAL A 24 -13.96 -13.12 12.07
CA VAL A 24 -13.81 -11.68 12.38
C VAL A 24 -12.65 -11.43 13.34
N MET A 25 -12.56 -12.23 14.40
CA MET A 25 -11.58 -12.01 15.48
C MET A 25 -10.13 -12.27 15.01
N LYS A 26 -9.91 -13.33 14.24
CA LYS A 26 -8.60 -13.65 13.65
C LYS A 26 -8.15 -12.65 12.59
N GLY A 27 -9.11 -12.05 11.87
CA GLY A 27 -8.83 -11.02 10.86
C GLY A 27 -8.30 -9.74 11.51
N VAL A 28 -9.02 -9.23 12.52
CA VAL A 28 -8.70 -7.97 13.20
C VAL A 28 -7.37 -8.05 13.95
N GLN A 29 -7.10 -9.15 14.66
CA GLN A 29 -5.84 -9.34 15.39
C GLN A 29 -4.60 -9.30 14.48
N LYS A 30 -4.74 -9.69 13.21
CA LYS A 30 -3.65 -9.71 12.23
C LYS A 30 -3.49 -8.40 11.46
N LEU A 31 -4.39 -7.44 11.62
CA LEU A 31 -4.33 -6.16 10.90
C LEU A 31 -3.03 -5.38 11.15
N PRO A 32 -2.57 -5.19 12.41
CA PRO A 32 -1.36 -4.41 12.65
C PRO A 32 -0.13 -5.00 11.95
N GLY A 33 0.04 -6.33 12.02
CA GLY A 33 1.12 -7.03 11.34
C GLY A 33 1.03 -6.99 9.81
N LYS A 34 -0.18 -6.92 9.25
CA LYS A 34 -0.37 -6.75 7.80
C LYS A 34 -0.03 -5.33 7.35
N ILE A 35 -0.40 -4.31 8.12
CA ILE A 35 -0.10 -2.91 7.82
C ILE A 35 1.41 -2.68 7.82
N THR A 36 2.10 -3.12 8.88
CA THR A 36 3.56 -2.99 8.96
C THR A 36 4.27 -3.71 7.82
N LYS A 37 3.80 -4.91 7.45
CA LYS A 37 4.32 -5.64 6.29
C LYS A 37 4.08 -4.90 4.97
N TYR A 38 2.90 -4.32 4.77
CA TYR A 38 2.59 -3.55 3.58
C TYR A 38 3.50 -2.34 3.42
N PHE A 39 3.66 -1.55 4.50
CA PHE A 39 4.59 -0.43 4.51
C PHE A 39 6.03 -0.88 4.25
N LYS A 40 6.50 -1.93 4.93
CA LYS A 40 7.87 -2.44 4.74
C LYS A 40 8.14 -2.91 3.31
N ASN A 41 7.16 -3.49 2.64
CA ASN A 41 7.35 -3.99 1.28
C ASN A 41 7.26 -2.88 0.22
N ASN A 42 6.48 -1.84 0.49
CA ASN A 42 6.14 -0.80 -0.50
C ASN A 42 6.71 0.58 -0.14
N TRP A 43 7.54 0.71 0.90
CA TRP A 43 8.02 2.00 1.40
C TRP A 43 8.66 2.85 0.29
N LEU A 44 9.47 2.24 -0.59
CA LEU A 44 10.16 2.94 -1.66
C LEU A 44 9.19 3.48 -2.72
N GLY A 45 8.15 2.70 -3.07
CA GLY A 45 7.12 3.17 -4.00
C GLY A 45 6.29 4.30 -3.38
N LEU A 46 5.97 4.18 -2.09
CA LEU A 46 5.25 5.21 -1.35
C LEU A 46 6.07 6.51 -1.24
N THR A 47 7.37 6.45 -0.97
CA THR A 47 8.21 7.64 -0.88
C THR A 47 8.31 8.34 -2.23
N ILE A 48 8.62 7.61 -3.30
CA ILE A 48 8.74 8.18 -4.66
C ILE A 48 7.43 8.85 -5.08
N PHE A 49 6.30 8.17 -4.87
CA PHE A 49 4.99 8.71 -5.19
C PHE A 49 4.68 10.01 -4.44
N ASN A 50 4.94 10.04 -3.12
CA ASN A 50 4.73 11.23 -2.32
C ASN A 50 5.68 12.37 -2.71
N THR A 51 6.95 12.08 -2.99
CA THR A 51 7.91 13.10 -3.42
C THR A 51 7.50 13.75 -4.74
N VAL A 52 7.02 12.97 -5.72
CA VAL A 52 6.59 13.53 -7.02
C VAL A 52 5.32 14.36 -6.88
N LEU A 53 4.39 13.97 -6.00
CA LEU A 53 3.16 14.72 -5.79
C LEU A 53 3.37 16.01 -4.98
N PHE A 54 4.07 15.91 -3.85
CA PHE A 54 4.20 17.02 -2.92
C PHE A 54 5.43 17.90 -3.18
N GLY A 55 6.48 17.36 -3.81
CA GLY A 55 7.69 18.11 -4.13
C GLY A 55 7.45 19.39 -4.95
N PRO A 56 6.67 19.34 -6.04
CA PRO A 56 6.35 20.54 -6.83
C PRO A 56 5.56 21.58 -6.05
N ILE A 57 4.64 21.13 -5.17
CA ILE A 57 3.82 22.03 -4.36
C ILE A 57 4.71 22.81 -3.40
N VAL A 58 5.55 22.09 -2.63
CA VAL A 58 6.49 22.70 -1.68
C VAL A 58 7.47 23.62 -2.40
N TYR A 59 7.98 23.21 -3.56
CA TYR A 59 8.88 24.03 -4.36
C TYR A 59 8.21 25.33 -4.83
N ALA A 60 6.99 25.26 -5.34
CA ALA A 60 6.26 26.44 -5.82
C ALA A 60 5.96 27.42 -4.70
N GLU A 61 5.50 26.94 -3.54
CA GLU A 61 5.25 27.77 -2.36
C GLU A 61 6.53 28.49 -1.91
N GLN A 62 7.63 27.74 -1.80
CA GLN A 62 8.93 28.30 -1.41
C GLN A 62 9.43 29.33 -2.43
N TYR A 63 9.24 29.09 -3.73
CA TYR A 63 9.63 30.01 -4.79
C TYR A 63 8.87 31.34 -4.69
N VAL A 64 7.54 31.28 -4.55
CA VAL A 64 6.69 32.47 -4.40
C VAL A 64 7.05 33.26 -3.13
N GLU A 65 7.35 32.58 -2.04
CA GLU A 65 7.75 33.23 -0.79
C GLU A 65 9.10 33.93 -0.94
N ASN A 66 10.06 33.31 -1.62
CA ASN A 66 11.35 33.92 -1.93
C ASN A 66 11.21 35.16 -2.84
N GLU A 67 10.37 35.10 -3.89
CA GLU A 67 10.11 36.26 -4.75
C GLU A 67 9.50 37.41 -3.96
N LYS A 68 8.53 37.13 -3.09
CA LYS A 68 7.89 38.12 -2.22
C LYS A 68 8.87 38.79 -1.26
N ILE A 69 9.87 38.06 -0.76
CA ILE A 69 10.91 38.61 0.10
C ILE A 69 11.90 39.45 -0.72
N ALA A 70 12.27 38.98 -1.91
CA ALA A 70 13.18 39.70 -2.81
C ALA A 70 12.58 41.03 -3.31
N SER A 71 11.27 41.09 -3.53
CA SER A 71 10.56 42.28 -4.00
C SER A 71 10.17 43.27 -2.89
N ARG A 72 10.58 43.03 -1.63
CA ARG A 72 10.18 43.86 -0.47
C ARG A 72 11.03 45.12 -0.27
N TYR A 73 12.16 45.21 -0.95
CA TYR A 73 13.07 46.37 -0.95
C TYR A 73 13.33 46.83 -2.39
#